data_AF-A0AAE9EFB9-F1
#
_entry.id   AF-A0AAE9EFB9-F1
#
_cell.length_a   1.000
_cell.length_b   1.000
_cell.length_c   1.000
_cell.angle_alpha   90.00
_cell.angle_beta   90.00
_cell.angle_gamma   90.00
#
_symmetry.space_group_name_H-M   'P 1'
#
loop_
_entity.id
_entity.type
_entity.pdbx_description
1 polymer ?
#
loop_
_entity_poly.entity_id
_entity_poly.type
_entity_poly.pdbx_seq_one_letter_code
_entity_poly.pdbx_strand_id
1 'polypeptide(L)'
;MNMELPSPSASSVYSLARSDMSNEPLCRICHCCWPPDSNDPLISPCRCSGSLQYVHVSCLMHWLDISSRKLHRPAICELCLYKYRRRRVLKYREMKLPQCAQADIRFYTLFVIAIVLMILSAFATVVCFQLEKSYGLPAELRNRTISPMNVEGVASDLSPAAPPPAPPSLTAVAPNTEDSTTASVVLGARKRIGDITVSASSKDEYSRRDDAENVLSTVTLIAAMVFFLSFFLAMYAHVKSGLSFCGYLTLCWSSNLEWSIEDYKHSRDTQYLNKLEELRRKINEKQKKAADEVEPLRSSVIVLE
;
A
#
# COMPACT_ATOMS: atom_id res chain seq x y z
N MET A 1 34.05 -54.78 28.28
CA MET A 1 33.58 -53.51 27.67
C MET A 1 33.24 -52.57 28.81
N ASN A 2 33.96 -51.46 28.92
CA ASN A 2 33.60 -50.23 29.64
C ASN A 2 34.45 -49.15 28.96
N MET A 3 33.83 -48.03 28.58
CA MET A 3 34.50 -46.99 27.79
C MET A 3 34.02 -45.64 28.28
N GLU A 4 34.74 -45.10 29.26
CA GLU A 4 34.42 -43.84 29.91
C GLU A 4 34.74 -42.67 28.98
N LEU A 5 33.77 -41.79 28.72
CA LEU A 5 34.04 -40.51 28.06
C LEU A 5 34.54 -39.49 29.10
N PRO A 6 35.62 -38.75 28.82
CA PRO A 6 36.13 -37.74 29.73
C PRO A 6 35.18 -36.54 29.81
N SER A 7 34.96 -36.02 31.01
CA SER A 7 34.20 -34.79 31.24
C SER A 7 35.03 -33.55 30.83
N PRO A 8 34.44 -32.58 30.11
CA PRO A 8 35.16 -31.37 29.73
C PRO A 8 35.37 -30.46 30.95
N SER A 9 36.62 -30.34 31.41
CA SER A 9 36.96 -29.50 32.56
C SER A 9 36.81 -28.02 32.23
N ALA A 10 36.09 -27.28 33.08
CA ALA A 10 35.72 -25.88 32.86
C ALA A 10 36.93 -24.92 32.67
N SER A 11 38.13 -25.30 33.11
CA SER A 11 39.37 -24.52 32.94
C SER A 11 39.77 -24.29 31.48
N SER A 12 39.33 -25.14 30.54
CA SER A 12 39.69 -25.02 29.13
C SER A 12 39.19 -23.71 28.49
N VAL A 13 38.00 -23.24 28.90
CA VAL A 13 37.35 -22.07 28.26
C VAL A 13 38.05 -20.77 28.64
N TYR A 14 38.54 -20.66 29.88
CA TYR A 14 39.28 -19.48 30.36
C TYR A 14 40.68 -19.34 29.76
N SER A 15 41.23 -20.41 29.16
CA SER A 15 42.64 -20.49 28.76
C SER A 15 42.95 -19.88 27.39
N LEU A 16 41.94 -19.58 26.57
CA LEU A 16 42.12 -18.90 25.27
C LEU A 16 42.06 -17.37 25.35
N ALA A 17 41.71 -16.81 26.51
CA ALA A 17 41.44 -15.38 26.68
C ALA A 17 42.67 -14.54 27.10
N ARG A 18 43.88 -14.83 26.58
CA ARG A 18 45.11 -14.11 26.99
C ARG A 18 46.16 -13.84 25.91
N SER A 19 45.74 -13.23 24.80
CA SER A 19 46.60 -12.38 23.96
C SER A 19 45.78 -11.32 23.20
N ASP A 20 46.23 -10.07 23.22
CA ASP A 20 45.95 -8.97 22.27
C ASP A 20 44.52 -8.42 22.05
N MET A 21 43.58 -8.54 23.01
CA MET A 21 42.28 -7.82 22.97
C MET A 21 42.00 -6.99 24.25
N SER A 22 42.94 -6.12 24.65
CA SER A 22 42.95 -5.47 25.97
C SER A 22 41.97 -4.31 26.21
N ASN A 23 41.02 -4.05 25.30
CA ASN A 23 40.10 -2.89 25.39
C ASN A 23 38.65 -3.17 24.95
N GLU A 24 38.29 -4.41 24.64
CA GLU A 24 36.91 -4.73 24.23
C GLU A 24 35.94 -4.72 25.44
N PRO A 25 34.74 -4.12 25.35
CA PRO A 25 33.79 -4.12 26.46
C PRO A 25 33.26 -5.52 26.76
N LEU A 26 33.26 -5.89 28.04
CA LEU A 26 32.73 -7.15 28.54
C LEU A 26 31.35 -6.96 29.19
N CYS A 27 30.48 -7.96 29.08
CA CYS A 27 29.19 -7.96 29.77
C CYS A 27 29.36 -8.10 31.30
N ARG A 28 28.87 -7.13 32.07
CA ARG A 28 28.94 -7.09 33.55
C ARG A 28 28.23 -8.24 34.31
N ILE A 29 27.60 -9.19 33.61
CA ILE A 29 26.85 -10.31 34.20
C ILE A 29 27.52 -11.66 33.90
N CYS A 30 27.94 -11.90 32.66
CA CYS A 30 28.59 -13.16 32.25
C CYS A 30 30.10 -13.04 31.99
N HIS A 31 30.65 -11.83 31.99
CA HIS A 31 32.05 -11.49 31.69
C HIS A 31 32.58 -11.92 30.31
N CYS A 32 31.72 -12.39 29.41
CA CYS A 32 32.05 -12.57 28.00
C CYS A 32 32.12 -11.22 27.25
N CYS A 33 32.95 -11.15 26.23
CA CYS A 33 32.91 -10.11 25.20
C CYS A 33 31.69 -10.27 24.27
N TRP A 34 31.55 -9.38 23.29
CA TRP A 34 30.53 -9.44 22.25
C TRP A 34 31.11 -9.98 20.94
N PRO A 35 30.81 -11.23 20.52
CA PRO A 35 31.21 -11.70 19.20
C PRO A 35 30.48 -10.90 18.10
N PRO A 36 31.17 -10.41 17.06
CA PRO A 36 30.57 -9.56 16.03
C PRO A 36 29.43 -10.22 15.24
N ASP A 37 29.43 -11.55 15.15
CA ASP A 37 28.36 -12.35 14.50
C ASP A 37 27.20 -12.73 15.45
N SER A 38 27.18 -12.23 16.70
CA SER A 38 26.16 -12.63 17.69
C SER A 38 24.87 -11.81 17.62
N ASN A 39 23.72 -12.51 17.68
CA ASN A 39 22.38 -11.93 17.64
C ASN A 39 21.96 -11.17 18.94
N ASP A 40 22.88 -10.98 19.90
CA ASP A 40 22.61 -10.37 21.21
C ASP A 40 23.64 -9.27 21.49
N PRO A 41 23.34 -8.00 21.19
CA PRO A 41 24.30 -6.91 21.31
C PRO A 41 24.60 -6.52 22.77
N LEU A 42 25.81 -6.00 22.99
CA LEU A 42 26.14 -5.28 24.21
C LEU A 42 25.46 -3.90 24.21
N ILE A 43 24.60 -3.68 25.20
CA ILE A 43 23.90 -2.40 25.42
C ILE A 43 24.40 -1.71 26.68
N SER A 44 24.13 -0.41 26.76
CA SER A 44 24.40 0.46 27.91
C SER A 44 23.07 0.91 28.53
N PRO A 45 22.42 0.15 29.42
CA PRO A 45 21.01 0.36 29.76
C PRO A 45 20.76 1.45 30.83
N CYS A 46 21.81 2.02 31.42
CA CYS A 46 21.71 2.88 32.60
C CYS A 46 22.88 3.87 32.73
N ARG A 47 22.90 4.64 33.85
CA ARG A 47 23.88 5.69 34.16
C ARG A 47 25.20 5.17 34.77
N CYS A 48 25.44 3.86 34.79
CA CYS A 48 26.75 3.34 35.22
C CYS A 48 27.83 3.72 34.19
N SER A 49 29.09 3.78 34.64
CA SER A 49 30.25 4.11 33.81
C SER A 49 31.33 3.03 33.89
N GLY A 50 32.23 3.02 32.90
CA GLY A 50 33.33 2.05 32.82
C GLY A 50 32.82 0.63 32.51
N SER A 51 33.50 -0.40 33.02
CA SER A 51 33.15 -1.81 32.77
C SER A 51 31.72 -2.17 33.21
N LEU A 52 31.17 -1.51 34.23
CA LEU A 52 29.84 -1.78 34.76
C LEU A 52 28.69 -1.17 33.92
N GLN A 53 28.99 -0.45 32.84
CA GLN A 53 27.98 0.12 31.94
C GLN A 53 27.46 -0.87 30.89
N TYR A 54 28.24 -1.89 30.51
CA TYR A 54 27.93 -2.81 29.40
C TYR A 54 27.25 -4.10 29.87
N VAL A 55 26.24 -4.56 29.13
CA VAL A 55 25.56 -5.85 29.36
C VAL A 55 24.90 -6.37 28.08
N HIS A 56 24.91 -7.68 27.88
CA HIS A 56 24.09 -8.35 26.84
C HIS A 56 22.58 -8.12 27.08
N VAL A 57 21.79 -7.98 26.02
CA VAL A 57 20.33 -7.82 26.15
C VAL A 57 19.71 -9.06 26.83
N SER A 58 20.12 -10.27 26.42
CA SER A 58 19.60 -11.51 27.04
C SER A 58 19.91 -11.61 28.54
N CYS A 59 21.15 -11.30 28.93
CA CYS A 59 21.60 -11.35 30.32
C CYS A 59 20.82 -10.36 31.20
N LEU A 60 20.59 -9.14 30.70
CA LEU A 60 19.80 -8.14 31.41
C LEU A 60 18.32 -8.54 31.53
N MET A 61 17.74 -9.10 30.47
CA MET A 61 16.36 -9.61 30.50
C MET A 61 16.18 -10.77 31.48
N HIS A 62 17.12 -11.72 31.48
CA HIS A 62 17.10 -12.86 32.40
C HIS A 62 17.25 -12.44 33.86
N TRP A 63 18.17 -11.49 34.14
CA TRP A 63 18.30 -10.88 35.48
C TRP A 63 17.01 -10.18 35.93
N LEU A 64 16.39 -9.40 35.04
CA LEU A 64 15.16 -8.69 35.35
C LEU A 64 13.96 -9.62 35.54
N ASP A 65 13.82 -10.66 34.74
CA ASP A 65 12.81 -11.71 34.92
C ASP A 65 12.97 -12.42 36.28
N ILE A 66 14.18 -12.87 36.62
CA ILE A 66 14.47 -13.50 37.91
C ILE A 66 14.18 -12.55 39.08
N SER A 67 14.66 -11.29 39.00
CA SER A 67 14.47 -10.30 40.08
C SER A 67 13.01 -9.86 40.24
N SER A 68 12.23 -9.82 39.15
CA SER A 68 10.81 -9.50 39.19
C SER A 68 10.00 -10.67 39.75
N ARG A 69 10.30 -11.92 39.34
CA ARG A 69 9.53 -13.11 39.76
C ARG A 69 9.91 -13.63 41.15
N LYS A 70 11.20 -13.60 41.53
CA LYS A 70 11.67 -14.14 42.83
C LYS A 70 11.81 -13.10 43.94
N LEU A 71 12.05 -11.83 43.60
CA LEU A 71 12.41 -10.77 44.56
C LEU A 71 11.47 -9.55 44.50
N HIS A 72 10.42 -9.61 43.67
CA HIS A 72 9.42 -8.56 43.47
C HIS A 72 10.03 -7.15 43.25
N ARG A 73 11.20 -7.08 42.59
CA ARG A 73 11.89 -5.80 42.36
C ARG A 73 11.44 -5.13 41.06
N PRO A 74 11.30 -3.78 41.05
CA PRO A 74 11.04 -3.04 39.82
C PRO A 74 12.27 -3.08 38.89
N ALA A 75 12.04 -2.85 37.60
CA ALA A 75 13.11 -2.79 36.59
C ALA A 75 13.94 -1.50 36.71
N ILE A 76 14.82 -1.46 37.71
CA ILE A 76 15.79 -0.40 37.99
C ILE A 76 17.20 -1.01 38.09
N CYS A 77 18.23 -0.22 37.83
CA CYS A 77 19.61 -0.62 38.08
C CYS A 77 19.90 -0.67 39.58
N GLU A 78 20.51 -1.76 40.06
CA GLU A 78 20.85 -1.94 41.48
C GLU A 78 22.02 -1.07 41.96
N LEU A 79 22.80 -0.48 41.04
CA LEU A 79 23.92 0.41 41.34
C LEU A 79 23.53 1.89 41.30
N CYS A 80 23.01 2.36 40.15
CA CYS A 80 22.71 3.78 39.92
C CYS A 80 21.22 4.14 40.07
N LEU A 81 20.38 3.19 40.49
CA LEU A 81 18.91 3.33 40.67
C LEU A 81 18.12 3.80 39.42
N TYR A 82 18.78 3.92 38.27
CA TYR A 82 18.14 4.34 37.02
C TYR A 82 17.09 3.33 36.56
N LYS A 83 15.88 3.81 36.25
CA LYS A 83 14.78 3.00 35.76
C LYS A 83 15.00 2.61 34.30
N TYR A 84 15.16 1.31 34.03
CA TYR A 84 15.44 0.80 32.69
C TYR A 84 14.30 1.14 31.73
N ARG A 85 14.65 1.73 30.57
CA ARG A 85 13.67 2.17 29.57
C ARG A 85 13.31 1.02 28.64
N ARG A 86 12.14 0.41 28.86
CA ARG A 86 11.60 -0.66 28.02
C ARG A 86 10.77 -0.10 26.85
N ARG A 87 11.03 -0.60 25.65
CA ARG A 87 10.22 -0.40 24.43
C ARG A 87 9.62 -1.76 24.02
N ARG A 88 8.47 -1.77 23.37
CA ARG A 88 8.00 -2.97 22.66
C ARG A 88 8.45 -2.88 21.21
N VAL A 89 9.14 -3.91 20.72
CA VAL A 89 9.70 -4.02 19.35
C VAL A 89 9.10 -5.22 18.65
N LEU A 90 8.95 -5.13 17.34
CA LEU A 90 8.33 -6.19 16.53
C LEU A 90 9.42 -6.96 15.76
N LYS A 91 9.70 -8.20 16.18
CA LYS A 91 10.61 -9.09 15.46
C LYS A 91 9.88 -9.71 14.26
N TYR A 92 9.75 -8.94 13.18
CA TYR A 92 9.13 -9.36 11.93
C TYR A 92 9.73 -10.65 11.32
N ARG A 93 10.97 -10.98 11.68
CA ARG A 93 11.72 -12.16 11.21
C ARG A 93 11.31 -13.47 11.88
N GLU A 94 10.62 -13.41 13.03
CA GLU A 94 10.19 -14.56 13.83
C GLU A 94 8.69 -14.48 14.19
N MET A 95 7.86 -14.01 13.25
CA MET A 95 6.40 -13.88 13.43
C MET A 95 5.74 -15.23 13.78
N LYS A 96 5.47 -15.45 15.06
CA LYS A 96 4.71 -16.59 15.59
C LYS A 96 3.24 -16.25 15.51
N LEU A 97 2.51 -16.90 14.60
CA LEU A 97 1.05 -16.76 14.55
C LEU A 97 0.46 -17.27 15.88
N PRO A 98 -0.49 -16.54 16.49
CA PRO A 98 -1.13 -17.00 17.73
C PRO A 98 -1.89 -18.31 17.49
N GLN A 99 -1.83 -19.23 18.46
CA GLN A 99 -2.50 -20.53 18.41
C GLN A 99 -4.03 -20.38 18.60
N CYS A 100 -4.71 -19.89 17.58
CA CYS A 100 -6.17 -19.90 17.47
C CYS A 100 -6.68 -21.27 16.97
N ALA A 101 -7.98 -21.51 17.09
CA ALA A 101 -8.56 -22.76 16.58
C ALA A 101 -8.49 -22.83 15.05
N GLN A 102 -8.35 -24.05 14.51
CA GLN A 102 -8.32 -24.30 13.06
C GLN A 102 -9.63 -23.94 12.34
N ALA A 103 -10.71 -23.66 13.08
CA ALA A 103 -11.92 -23.05 12.53
C ALA A 103 -11.71 -21.54 12.25
N ASP A 104 -11.21 -20.79 13.23
CA ASP A 104 -11.00 -19.33 13.10
C ASP A 104 -9.98 -19.01 12.01
N ILE A 105 -8.88 -19.76 11.95
CA ILE A 105 -7.86 -19.61 10.90
C ILE A 105 -8.49 -19.73 9.51
N ARG A 106 -9.40 -20.69 9.30
CA ARG A 106 -10.10 -20.84 8.01
C ARG A 106 -10.99 -19.63 7.72
N PHE A 107 -11.76 -19.12 8.69
CA PHE A 107 -12.54 -17.90 8.49
C PHE A 107 -11.68 -16.68 8.16
N TYR A 108 -10.52 -16.51 8.80
CA TYR A 108 -9.59 -15.43 8.44
C TYR A 108 -8.98 -15.60 7.05
N THR A 109 -8.63 -16.81 6.62
CA THR A 109 -8.16 -17.04 5.24
C THR A 109 -9.24 -16.72 4.20
N LEU A 110 -10.50 -17.10 4.45
CA LEU A 110 -11.64 -16.76 3.59
C LEU A 110 -11.89 -15.25 3.55
N PHE A 111 -11.78 -14.55 4.69
CA PHE A 111 -11.90 -13.10 4.79
C PHE A 111 -10.81 -12.36 3.98
N VAL A 112 -9.55 -12.83 4.06
CA VAL A 112 -8.44 -12.27 3.27
C VAL A 112 -8.63 -12.52 1.77
N ILE A 113 -9.03 -13.74 1.37
CA ILE A 113 -9.34 -14.07 -0.03
C ILE A 113 -10.47 -13.18 -0.57
N ALA A 114 -11.54 -13.00 0.21
CA ALA A 114 -12.66 -12.12 -0.16
C ALA A 114 -12.23 -10.65 -0.32
N ILE A 115 -11.35 -10.12 0.54
CA ILE A 115 -10.77 -8.77 0.37
C ILE A 115 -9.93 -8.69 -0.92
N VAL A 116 -9.11 -9.70 -1.22
CA VAL A 116 -8.31 -9.72 -2.45
C VAL A 116 -9.20 -9.74 -3.70
N LEU A 117 -10.26 -10.56 -3.73
CA LEU A 117 -11.22 -10.60 -4.83
C LEU A 117 -12.01 -9.29 -4.98
N MET A 118 -12.35 -8.63 -3.86
CA MET A 118 -12.98 -7.30 -3.84
C MET A 118 -12.05 -6.21 -4.41
N ILE A 119 -10.75 -6.26 -4.11
CA ILE A 119 -9.75 -5.34 -4.67
C ILE A 119 -9.52 -5.61 -6.17
N LEU A 120 -9.40 -6.88 -6.57
CA LEU A 120 -9.20 -7.26 -7.98
C LEU A 120 -10.40 -6.90 -8.86
N SER A 121 -11.63 -7.09 -8.37
CA SER A 121 -12.85 -6.68 -9.09
C SER A 121 -12.97 -5.15 -9.19
N ALA A 122 -12.65 -4.40 -8.12
CA ALA A 122 -12.60 -2.93 -8.17
C ALA A 122 -11.50 -2.40 -9.10
N PHE A 123 -10.34 -3.07 -9.19
CA PHE A 123 -9.31 -2.74 -10.17
C PHE A 123 -9.77 -3.04 -11.61
N ALA A 124 -10.42 -4.18 -11.83
CA ALA A 124 -10.96 -4.56 -13.13
C ALA A 124 -11.99 -3.56 -13.65
N THR A 125 -12.94 -3.09 -12.83
CA THR A 125 -13.92 -2.09 -13.26
C THR A 125 -13.28 -0.74 -13.59
N VAL A 126 -12.27 -0.30 -12.84
CA VAL A 126 -11.49 0.92 -13.16
C VAL A 126 -10.73 0.76 -14.48
N VAL A 127 -10.10 -0.39 -14.74
CA VAL A 127 -9.45 -0.66 -16.03
C VAL A 127 -10.46 -0.68 -17.17
N CYS A 128 -11.64 -1.29 -16.99
CA CYS A 128 -12.69 -1.29 -17.99
C CYS A 128 -13.16 0.13 -18.35
N PHE A 129 -13.42 0.98 -17.36
CA PHE A 129 -13.83 2.37 -17.58
C PHE A 129 -12.75 3.21 -18.29
N GLN A 130 -11.47 2.96 -17.99
CA GLN A 130 -10.35 3.61 -18.66
C GLN A 130 -10.16 3.12 -20.10
N LEU A 131 -10.47 1.85 -20.39
CA LEU A 131 -10.54 1.31 -21.75
C LEU A 131 -11.71 1.91 -22.52
N GLU A 132 -12.91 1.98 -21.94
CA GLU A 132 -14.11 2.61 -22.52
C GLU A 132 -13.82 4.02 -23.02
N LYS A 133 -13.26 4.85 -22.13
CA LYS A 133 -12.81 6.22 -22.43
C LYS A 133 -11.75 6.28 -23.54
N SER A 134 -10.89 5.27 -23.63
CA SER A 134 -9.83 5.15 -24.64
C SER A 134 -10.35 4.66 -26.01
N TYR A 135 -11.48 3.94 -26.05
CA TYR A 135 -12.14 3.52 -27.30
C TYR A 135 -13.21 4.51 -27.81
N GLY A 136 -13.73 5.39 -26.95
CA GLY A 136 -14.61 6.49 -27.36
C GLY A 136 -13.87 7.62 -28.09
N LEU A 137 -12.73 8.07 -27.55
CA LEU A 137 -11.97 9.22 -28.05
C LEU A 137 -11.53 9.10 -29.54
N PRO A 138 -11.06 7.93 -30.03
CA PRO A 138 -10.72 7.72 -31.45
C PRO A 138 -11.92 7.72 -32.40
N ALA A 139 -13.15 7.49 -31.90
CA ALA A 139 -14.36 7.47 -32.73
C ALA A 139 -14.87 8.88 -33.01
N GLU A 140 -14.92 9.74 -32.00
CA GLU A 140 -15.47 11.09 -32.13
C GLU A 140 -14.68 11.95 -33.12
N LEU A 141 -13.35 11.82 -33.10
CA LEU A 141 -12.46 12.48 -34.06
C LEU A 141 -12.60 11.91 -35.48
N ARG A 142 -12.90 10.61 -35.60
CA ARG A 142 -13.06 9.94 -36.90
C ARG A 142 -14.43 10.22 -37.53
N ASN A 143 -15.53 10.21 -36.78
CA ASN A 143 -16.84 10.61 -37.29
C ASN A 143 -16.82 12.07 -37.80
N ARG A 144 -16.16 12.98 -37.08
CA ARG A 144 -15.90 14.35 -37.57
C ARG A 144 -15.06 14.43 -38.85
N THR A 145 -14.31 13.38 -39.19
CA THR A 145 -13.49 13.30 -40.41
C THR A 145 -14.23 12.59 -41.56
N ILE A 146 -15.24 11.78 -41.27
CA ILE A 146 -15.98 10.96 -42.25
C ILE A 146 -17.26 11.66 -42.75
N SER A 147 -17.77 12.69 -42.06
CA SER A 147 -18.85 13.54 -42.56
C SER A 147 -18.35 14.59 -43.57
N PRO A 148 -18.54 14.43 -44.90
CA PRO A 148 -18.34 15.54 -45.82
C PRO A 148 -19.38 16.64 -45.55
N MET A 149 -18.99 17.90 -45.72
CA MET A 149 -19.90 19.04 -45.60
C MET A 149 -20.89 19.04 -46.77
N ASN A 150 -22.09 18.50 -46.57
CA ASN A 150 -23.18 18.67 -47.53
C ASN A 150 -23.73 20.10 -47.41
N VAL A 151 -23.34 20.97 -48.34
CA VAL A 151 -23.69 22.39 -48.35
C VAL A 151 -25.20 22.56 -48.62
N GLU A 152 -25.91 23.25 -47.72
CA GLU A 152 -27.27 23.70 -47.98
C GLU A 152 -27.27 24.83 -49.01
N GLY A 153 -27.68 24.50 -50.24
CA GLY A 153 -27.81 25.44 -51.36
C GLY A 153 -29.26 25.90 -51.55
N VAL A 154 -29.56 27.11 -51.10
CA VAL A 154 -30.89 27.75 -51.14
C VAL A 154 -31.47 27.85 -52.57
N ALA A 155 -32.69 27.35 -52.77
CA ALA A 155 -33.76 28.03 -53.53
C ALA A 155 -35.11 27.29 -53.39
N SER A 156 -36.17 28.02 -53.06
CA SER A 156 -37.56 27.58 -53.18
C SER A 156 -38.28 28.55 -54.11
N ASP A 157 -39.04 28.07 -55.11
CA ASP A 157 -40.26 28.77 -55.57
C ASP A 157 -41.19 27.94 -56.51
N LEU A 158 -42.49 28.17 -56.29
CA LEU A 158 -43.73 27.95 -57.07
C LEU A 158 -43.87 26.93 -58.24
N SER A 159 -44.78 25.97 -58.01
CA SER A 159 -45.96 25.59 -58.85
C SER A 159 -45.85 24.74 -60.15
N PRO A 160 -46.96 24.12 -60.63
CA PRO A 160 -46.93 22.98 -61.58
C PRO A 160 -47.79 23.10 -62.86
N ALA A 161 -47.80 22.01 -63.66
CA ALA A 161 -48.68 21.64 -64.80
C ALA A 161 -48.16 21.82 -66.26
N ALA A 162 -48.80 21.12 -67.20
CA ALA A 162 -48.42 20.86 -68.62
C ALA A 162 -49.70 20.78 -69.50
N PRO A 163 -49.74 20.33 -70.79
CA PRO A 163 -48.72 20.03 -71.84
C PRO A 163 -48.88 21.07 -73.02
N PRO A 164 -48.79 20.80 -74.36
CA PRO A 164 -48.21 19.76 -75.26
C PRO A 164 -47.15 20.39 -76.23
N PRO A 165 -46.89 20.03 -77.53
CA PRO A 165 -47.26 18.89 -78.40
C PRO A 165 -46.04 18.23 -79.16
N ALA A 166 -46.20 17.87 -80.45
CA ALA A 166 -45.23 17.21 -81.36
C ALA A 166 -45.65 17.50 -82.85
N PRO A 167 -45.06 16.92 -83.94
CA PRO A 167 -43.84 16.10 -84.14
C PRO A 167 -42.88 16.87 -85.13
N PRO A 168 -42.35 16.44 -86.32
CA PRO A 168 -42.10 15.11 -86.93
C PRO A 168 -40.77 14.90 -87.76
N SER A 169 -40.40 13.62 -87.94
CA SER A 169 -39.91 12.90 -89.16
C SER A 169 -38.68 13.32 -90.03
N LEU A 170 -37.75 12.35 -90.19
CA LEU A 170 -37.00 11.95 -91.42
C LEU A 170 -35.92 12.92 -92.00
N THR A 171 -34.92 12.53 -92.82
CA THR A 171 -34.58 11.24 -93.48
C THR A 171 -33.06 11.07 -93.72
N ALA A 172 -32.52 9.87 -93.47
CA ALA A 172 -31.71 8.99 -94.36
C ALA A 172 -30.39 9.41 -95.06
N VAL A 173 -29.84 8.44 -95.82
CA VAL A 173 -28.67 8.42 -96.75
C VAL A 173 -27.29 8.10 -96.13
N ALA A 174 -26.84 6.86 -96.38
CA ALA A 174 -25.44 6.47 -96.56
C ALA A 174 -25.19 6.24 -98.08
N PRO A 175 -23.95 6.07 -98.60
CA PRO A 175 -23.42 4.69 -98.70
C PRO A 175 -21.86 4.52 -98.79
N ASN A 176 -21.39 3.27 -98.59
CA ASN A 176 -20.20 2.62 -99.21
C ASN A 176 -18.78 3.20 -98.93
N THR A 177 -17.64 2.46 -99.02
CA THR A 177 -17.32 1.05 -99.37
C THR A 177 -15.97 0.63 -98.72
N GLU A 178 -15.74 -0.69 -98.52
CA GLU A 178 -14.46 -1.47 -98.63
C GLU A 178 -13.09 -0.91 -98.08
N ASP A 179 -12.15 -1.69 -97.50
CA ASP A 179 -12.01 -3.15 -97.31
C ASP A 179 -11.10 -3.56 -96.11
N SER A 180 -11.30 -4.81 -95.64
CA SER A 180 -10.45 -5.79 -94.93
C SER A 180 -9.19 -5.49 -94.07
N THR A 181 -9.19 -6.16 -92.90
CA THR A 181 -8.09 -6.85 -92.16
C THR A 181 -7.27 -6.22 -91.00
N THR A 182 -7.16 -7.01 -89.93
CA THR A 182 -6.19 -7.01 -88.80
C THR A 182 -6.32 -5.95 -87.69
N ALA A 183 -5.84 -6.30 -86.50
CA ALA A 183 -6.30 -5.77 -85.21
C ALA A 183 -5.31 -4.85 -84.49
N SER A 184 -5.81 -3.86 -83.74
CA SER A 184 -5.51 -3.65 -82.29
C SER A 184 -6.00 -2.28 -81.78
N VAL A 185 -6.33 -2.21 -80.47
CA VAL A 185 -6.13 -1.08 -79.51
C VAL A 185 -6.50 0.35 -80.00
N VAL A 186 -7.45 1.10 -79.41
CA VAL A 186 -7.83 1.28 -77.99
C VAL A 186 -9.36 1.37 -77.84
N LEU A 187 -9.93 0.86 -76.74
CA LEU A 187 -11.29 1.24 -76.28
C LEU A 187 -11.30 1.41 -74.75
N GLY A 188 -11.90 2.50 -74.27
CA GLY A 188 -11.83 2.91 -72.87
C GLY A 188 -12.79 2.17 -71.94
N ALA A 189 -12.25 1.50 -70.91
CA ALA A 189 -13.02 0.92 -69.81
C ALA A 189 -12.57 1.54 -68.47
N ARG A 190 -13.32 2.52 -67.97
CA ARG A 190 -13.02 3.25 -66.71
C ARG A 190 -13.23 2.35 -65.49
N LYS A 191 -12.20 1.59 -65.13
CA LYS A 191 -12.24 0.52 -64.11
C LYS A 191 -12.64 1.06 -62.73
N ARG A 192 -13.83 0.67 -62.25
CA ARG A 192 -14.37 1.09 -60.94
C ARG A 192 -13.68 0.32 -59.80
N ILE A 193 -12.63 0.90 -59.22
CA ILE A 193 -11.96 0.40 -58.01
C ILE A 193 -11.85 1.58 -57.02
N GLY A 194 -12.43 1.43 -55.83
CA GLY A 194 -12.38 2.42 -54.75
C GLY A 194 -13.33 2.09 -53.60
N ASP A 195 -14.63 1.97 -53.90
CA ASP A 195 -15.70 2.01 -52.88
C ASP A 195 -15.81 0.73 -52.02
N ILE A 196 -15.40 -0.43 -52.57
CA ILE A 196 -15.59 -1.75 -51.94
C ILE A 196 -14.61 -1.96 -50.77
N THR A 197 -13.36 -1.49 -50.90
CA THR A 197 -12.34 -1.67 -49.86
C THR A 197 -12.58 -0.79 -48.62
N VAL A 198 -13.14 0.41 -48.81
CA VAL A 198 -13.49 1.30 -47.69
C VAL A 198 -14.70 0.77 -46.92
N SER A 199 -15.74 0.33 -47.64
CA SER A 199 -16.98 -0.18 -47.04
C SER A 199 -16.84 -1.55 -46.37
N ALA A 200 -15.93 -2.41 -46.84
CA ALA A 200 -15.51 -3.60 -46.10
C ALA A 200 -14.79 -3.22 -44.80
N SER A 201 -13.75 -2.38 -44.89
CA SER A 201 -12.95 -1.96 -43.72
C SER A 201 -13.79 -1.27 -42.64
N SER A 202 -14.76 -0.43 -43.01
CA SER A 202 -15.63 0.23 -42.03
C SER A 202 -16.60 -0.75 -41.36
N LYS A 203 -17.06 -1.78 -42.07
CA LYS A 203 -18.00 -2.77 -41.53
C LYS A 203 -17.30 -3.77 -40.60
N ASP A 204 -16.10 -4.21 -40.96
CA ASP A 204 -15.27 -5.08 -40.12
C ASP A 204 -14.84 -4.36 -38.81
N GLU A 205 -14.56 -3.06 -38.90
CA GLU A 205 -14.18 -2.25 -37.73
C GLU A 205 -15.39 -1.86 -36.86
N TYR A 206 -16.58 -1.67 -37.46
CA TYR A 206 -17.84 -1.51 -36.72
C TYR A 206 -18.21 -2.79 -35.96
N SER A 207 -18.20 -3.97 -36.62
CA SER A 207 -18.48 -5.25 -35.94
C SER A 207 -17.52 -5.49 -34.78
N ARG A 208 -16.21 -5.26 -34.99
CA ARG A 208 -15.18 -5.39 -33.95
C ARG A 208 -15.39 -4.41 -32.78
N ARG A 209 -16.03 -3.26 -33.02
CA ARG A 209 -16.39 -2.31 -31.96
C ARG A 209 -17.56 -2.84 -31.13
N ASP A 210 -18.64 -3.27 -31.78
CA ASP A 210 -19.79 -3.88 -31.10
C ASP A 210 -19.35 -5.09 -30.27
N ASP A 211 -18.49 -5.95 -30.82
CA ASP A 211 -17.88 -7.08 -30.11
C ASP A 211 -17.10 -6.61 -28.86
N ALA A 212 -16.30 -5.55 -28.97
CA ALA A 212 -15.52 -5.01 -27.87
C ALA A 212 -16.38 -4.36 -26.77
N GLU A 213 -17.44 -3.63 -27.14
CA GLU A 213 -18.38 -3.01 -26.19
C GLU A 213 -19.24 -4.07 -25.48
N ASN A 214 -19.64 -5.14 -26.19
CA ASN A 214 -20.30 -6.31 -25.59
C ASN A 214 -19.38 -7.07 -24.62
N VAL A 215 -18.12 -7.30 -24.98
CA VAL A 215 -17.12 -7.92 -24.09
C VAL A 215 -16.87 -7.05 -22.86
N LEU A 216 -16.73 -5.72 -23.03
CA LEU A 216 -16.49 -4.79 -21.94
C LEU A 216 -17.67 -4.76 -20.95
N SER A 217 -18.89 -4.72 -21.47
CA SER A 217 -20.14 -4.81 -20.68
C SER A 217 -20.26 -6.15 -19.94
N THR A 218 -19.83 -7.25 -20.57
CA THR A 218 -19.82 -8.58 -19.93
C THR A 218 -18.80 -8.65 -18.79
N VAL A 219 -17.59 -8.10 -18.99
CA VAL A 219 -16.52 -8.09 -17.97
C VAL A 219 -16.89 -7.19 -16.78
N THR A 220 -17.49 -6.01 -17.00
CA THR A 220 -17.93 -5.15 -15.89
C THR A 220 -19.07 -5.77 -15.08
N LEU A 221 -20.02 -6.45 -15.73
CA LEU A 221 -21.09 -7.20 -15.07
C LEU A 221 -20.50 -8.34 -14.20
N ILE A 222 -19.60 -9.16 -14.75
CA ILE A 222 -18.92 -10.24 -14.02
C ILE A 222 -18.12 -9.67 -12.83
N ALA A 223 -17.38 -8.57 -13.03
CA ALA A 223 -16.62 -7.93 -11.95
C ALA A 223 -17.55 -7.42 -10.83
N ALA A 224 -18.70 -6.84 -11.15
CA ALA A 224 -19.70 -6.43 -10.16
C ALA A 224 -20.29 -7.62 -9.39
N MET A 225 -20.63 -8.72 -10.06
CA MET A 225 -21.09 -9.95 -9.39
C MET A 225 -20.02 -10.52 -8.44
N VAL A 226 -18.76 -10.58 -8.87
CA VAL A 226 -17.63 -11.02 -8.05
C VAL A 226 -17.43 -10.10 -6.84
N PHE A 227 -17.57 -8.78 -7.01
CA PHE A 227 -17.49 -7.80 -5.92
C PHE A 227 -18.57 -8.06 -4.84
N PHE A 228 -19.84 -8.20 -5.22
CA PHE A 228 -20.92 -8.48 -4.27
C PHE A 228 -20.79 -9.85 -3.59
N LEU A 229 -20.44 -10.90 -4.34
CA LEU A 229 -20.19 -12.23 -3.76
C LEU A 229 -19.02 -12.19 -2.76
N SER A 230 -17.96 -11.45 -3.08
CA SER A 230 -16.81 -11.25 -2.17
C SER A 230 -17.22 -10.49 -0.92
N PHE A 231 -18.03 -9.43 -1.03
CA PHE A 231 -18.57 -8.70 0.11
C PHE A 231 -19.40 -9.61 1.03
N PHE A 232 -20.30 -10.43 0.48
CA PHE A 232 -21.09 -11.37 1.28
C PHE A 232 -20.23 -12.46 1.93
N LEU A 233 -19.19 -12.97 1.26
CA LEU A 233 -18.23 -13.92 1.85
C LEU A 233 -17.41 -13.28 2.98
N ALA A 234 -16.97 -12.03 2.83
CA ALA A 234 -16.28 -11.29 3.88
C ALA A 234 -17.20 -11.04 5.09
N MET A 235 -18.44 -10.63 4.86
CA MET A 235 -19.45 -10.43 5.91
C MET A 235 -19.78 -11.75 6.63
N TYR A 236 -19.97 -12.84 5.90
CA TYR A 236 -20.20 -14.17 6.46
C TYR A 236 -19.02 -14.63 7.33
N ALA A 237 -17.79 -14.49 6.85
CA ALA A 237 -16.58 -14.85 7.60
C ALA A 237 -16.47 -14.00 8.88
N HIS A 238 -16.76 -12.70 8.82
CA HIS A 238 -16.75 -11.80 9.98
C HIS A 238 -17.84 -12.15 11.01
N VAL A 239 -19.06 -12.44 10.58
CA VAL A 239 -20.18 -12.83 11.46
C VAL A 239 -19.94 -14.22 12.08
N LYS A 240 -19.22 -15.12 11.38
CA LYS A 240 -18.95 -16.48 11.88
C LYS A 240 -17.67 -16.60 12.71
N SER A 241 -16.70 -15.69 12.56
CA SER A 241 -15.50 -15.64 13.40
C SER A 241 -15.83 -15.21 14.83
N GLY A 242 -15.45 -16.01 15.84
CA GLY A 242 -15.70 -15.69 17.25
C GLY A 242 -14.87 -14.52 17.81
N LEU A 243 -13.85 -14.08 17.06
CA LEU A 243 -13.02 -12.92 17.32
C LEU A 243 -12.88 -12.14 16.01
N SER A 244 -13.12 -10.83 16.03
CA SER A 244 -13.02 -10.00 14.82
C SER A 244 -11.60 -10.02 14.23
N PHE A 245 -11.47 -9.79 12.93
CA PHE A 245 -10.16 -9.73 12.26
C PHE A 245 -9.22 -8.68 12.90
N CYS A 246 -9.76 -7.55 13.36
CA CYS A 246 -9.01 -6.55 14.13
C CYS A 246 -8.53 -7.10 15.49
N GLY A 247 -9.35 -7.90 16.18
CA GLY A 247 -8.97 -8.63 17.39
C GLY A 247 -7.85 -9.64 17.14
N TYR A 248 -7.93 -10.42 16.05
CA TYR A 248 -6.88 -11.36 15.64
C TYR A 248 -5.56 -10.66 15.31
N LEU A 249 -5.61 -9.56 14.53
CA LEU A 249 -4.43 -8.73 14.26
C LEU A 249 -3.84 -8.15 15.55
N THR A 250 -4.68 -7.67 16.47
CA THR A 250 -4.23 -7.14 17.77
C THR A 250 -3.58 -8.21 18.65
N LEU A 251 -4.12 -9.44 18.64
CA LEU A 251 -3.57 -10.59 19.36
C LEU A 251 -2.23 -11.05 18.75
N CYS A 252 -2.15 -11.11 17.42
CA CYS A 252 -0.91 -11.43 16.70
C CYS A 252 0.17 -10.36 16.95
N TRP A 253 -0.21 -9.09 16.87
CA TRP A 253 0.65 -7.95 17.18
C TRP A 253 1.13 -7.99 18.64
N SER A 254 0.24 -8.24 19.61
CA SER A 254 0.64 -8.33 21.03
C SER A 254 1.53 -9.54 21.34
N SER A 255 1.34 -10.66 20.64
CA SER A 255 2.15 -11.88 20.79
C SER A 255 3.55 -11.75 20.17
N ASN A 256 3.72 -10.88 19.16
CA ASN A 256 4.99 -10.64 18.47
C ASN A 256 5.67 -9.31 18.86
N LEU A 257 5.11 -8.59 19.84
CA LEU A 257 5.74 -7.43 20.48
C LEU A 257 6.63 -7.90 21.65
N GLU A 258 7.90 -8.16 21.35
CA GLU A 258 8.89 -8.44 22.38
C GLU A 258 9.26 -7.16 23.14
N TRP A 259 9.43 -7.26 24.46
CA TRP A 259 10.00 -6.17 25.24
C TRP A 259 11.51 -6.13 25.02
N SER A 260 12.02 -4.97 24.58
CA SER A 260 13.45 -4.68 24.47
C SER A 260 13.80 -3.51 25.41
N ILE A 261 15.03 -3.49 25.92
CA ILE A 261 15.55 -2.39 26.73
C ILE A 261 16.37 -1.48 25.82
N GLU A 262 16.03 -0.20 25.80
CA GLU A 262 16.78 0.79 25.03
C GLU A 262 18.11 1.13 25.72
N ASP A 263 19.14 1.39 24.91
CA ASP A 263 20.33 2.12 25.37
C ASP A 263 19.96 3.42 26.09
N TYR A 264 20.75 3.70 27.11
CA TYR A 264 20.88 4.98 27.77
C TYR A 264 21.40 6.03 26.78
N LYS A 265 20.89 7.26 26.88
CA LYS A 265 21.35 8.40 26.08
C LYS A 265 21.30 9.65 26.95
N HIS A 266 22.48 10.19 27.27
CA HIS A 266 22.66 11.31 28.20
C HIS A 266 21.79 12.53 27.85
N SER A 267 21.67 12.86 26.56
CA SER A 267 20.84 13.97 26.06
C SER A 267 19.37 13.92 26.50
N ARG A 268 18.83 12.73 26.79
CA ARG A 268 17.44 12.57 27.28
C ARG A 268 17.28 13.03 28.72
N ASP A 269 18.33 12.89 29.54
CA ASP A 269 18.33 13.39 30.91
C ASP A 269 18.53 14.91 30.93
N THR A 270 19.42 15.45 30.08
CA THR A 270 19.53 16.90 29.86
C THR A 270 18.18 17.50 29.46
N GLN A 271 17.48 16.89 28.48
CA GLN A 271 16.15 17.33 28.07
C GLN A 271 15.12 17.25 29.21
N TYR A 272 15.23 16.27 30.10
CA TYR A 272 14.34 16.11 31.26
C TYR A 272 14.61 17.16 32.34
N LEU A 273 15.88 17.46 32.65
CA LEU A 273 16.29 18.49 33.60
C LEU A 273 15.86 19.89 33.12
N ASN A 274 16.17 20.25 31.87
CA ASN A 274 15.73 21.53 31.28
C ASN A 274 14.20 21.68 31.33
N LYS A 275 13.45 20.58 31.17
CA LYS A 275 11.98 20.58 31.28
C LYS A 275 11.49 20.71 32.73
N LEU A 276 12.21 20.18 33.72
CA LEU A 276 11.92 20.39 35.14
C LEU A 276 12.18 21.84 35.57
N GLU A 277 13.28 22.45 35.09
CA GLU A 277 13.60 23.86 35.33
C GLU A 277 12.54 24.79 34.72
N GLU A 278 12.13 24.52 33.48
CA GLU A 278 11.04 25.24 32.80
C GLU A 278 9.69 25.11 33.54
N LEU A 279 9.38 23.93 34.09
CA LEU A 279 8.19 23.73 34.92
C LEU A 279 8.30 24.46 36.26
N ARG A 280 9.48 24.46 36.91
CA ARG A 280 9.74 25.22 38.14
C ARG A 280 9.56 26.72 37.89
N ARG A 281 10.11 27.26 36.81
CA ARG A 281 9.93 28.66 36.39
C ARG A 281 8.43 28.99 36.26
N LYS A 282 7.67 28.18 35.53
CA LYS A 282 6.22 28.37 35.34
C LYS A 282 5.39 28.24 36.61
N ILE A 283 5.84 27.46 37.59
CA ILE A 283 5.20 27.41 38.92
C ILE A 283 5.48 28.71 39.69
N ASN A 284 6.74 29.16 39.73
CA ASN A 284 7.12 30.40 40.40
C ASN A 284 6.44 31.64 39.78
N GLU A 285 6.35 31.72 38.45
CA GLU A 285 5.63 32.78 37.72
C GLU A 285 4.14 32.81 38.08
N LYS A 286 3.48 31.63 38.16
CA LYS A 286 2.08 31.51 38.59
C LYS A 286 1.88 31.88 40.07
N GLN A 287 2.80 31.46 40.94
CA GLN A 287 2.75 31.81 42.36
C GLN A 287 2.93 33.31 42.57
N LYS A 288 3.87 33.95 41.85
CA LYS A 288 4.02 35.41 41.89
C LYS A 288 2.75 36.09 41.40
N LYS A 289 2.21 35.72 40.24
CA LYS A 289 0.98 36.35 39.73
C LYS A 289 -0.19 36.20 40.72
N ALA A 290 -0.34 35.03 41.35
CA ALA A 290 -1.37 34.83 42.36
C ALA A 290 -1.17 35.68 43.63
N ALA A 291 0.08 35.95 44.03
CA ALA A 291 0.36 36.91 45.11
C ALA A 291 0.03 38.34 44.68
N ASP A 292 0.53 38.78 43.52
CA ASP A 292 0.27 40.12 42.94
C ASP A 292 -1.24 40.41 42.76
N GLU A 293 -2.07 39.36 42.58
CA GLU A 293 -3.54 39.43 42.44
C GLU A 293 -4.28 39.45 43.80
N VAL A 294 -3.70 38.89 44.86
CA VAL A 294 -4.26 38.87 46.23
C VAL A 294 -3.84 40.08 47.06
N GLU A 295 -2.63 40.62 46.84
CA GLU A 295 -2.09 41.82 47.50
C GLU A 295 -3.08 43.02 47.49
N PRO A 296 -3.66 43.45 46.33
CA PRO A 296 -4.61 44.58 46.31
C PRO A 296 -5.91 44.27 47.06
N LEU A 297 -6.46 43.05 46.92
CA LEU A 297 -7.67 42.63 47.63
C LEU A 297 -7.47 42.69 49.15
N ARG A 298 -6.30 42.24 49.63
CA ARG A 298 -5.91 42.32 51.04
C ARG A 298 -5.79 43.78 51.51
N SER A 299 -5.24 44.67 50.69
CA SER A 299 -5.15 46.10 51.02
C SER A 299 -6.54 46.74 51.16
N SER A 300 -7.51 46.39 50.30
CA SER A 300 -8.88 46.92 50.37
C SER A 300 -9.68 46.44 51.58
N VAL A 301 -9.37 45.28 52.16
CA VAL A 301 -10.00 44.80 53.40
C VAL A 301 -9.50 45.58 54.62
N ILE A 302 -8.20 45.89 54.68
CA ILE A 302 -7.55 46.61 55.80
C ILE A 302 -8.00 48.09 55.91
N VAL A 303 -8.67 48.63 54.88
CA VAL A 303 -9.18 50.02 54.85
C VAL A 303 -10.68 50.09 55.22
N LEU A 304 -11.32 48.98 55.56
CA LEU A 304 -12.76 48.87 55.87
C LEU A 304 -13.04 48.39 57.31
N GLU A 305 -12.03 48.43 58.19
CA GLU A 305 -12.06 47.99 59.60
C GLU A 305 -11.55 49.10 60.54
#